data_AF-A0A9P5AJ11-F1
#
_entry.id   AF-A0A9P5AJ11-F1
#
_cell.length_a   1.000
_cell.length_b   1.000
_cell.length_c   1.000
_cell.angle_alpha   90.00
_cell.angle_beta   90.00
_cell.angle_gamma   90.00
#
_symmetry.space_group_name_H-M   'P 1'
#
loop_
_entity.id
_entity.type
_entity.pdbx_description
1 polymer ?
#
loop_
_entity_poly.entity_id
_entity_poly.type
_entity_poly.pdbx_seq_one_letter_code
_entity_poly.pdbx_strand_id
1 'polypeptide(L)'
;MTSQTTTRIVCVRVPQYQHLPLGTPAPPPALETEDYYGGWRNRPRLVARSNYPEETWSGLCNNWYHITSYHPFIDLWSSSDEILQREIKSVLSDTGTKWKDFEPLRIGSGRQEKDVKLLITVEAGSTSWYHAWSAARWCKEVIRNYGIEDVEVEVQECLGCWVVMKIRESLAPGVMVKDCPICT
;
A
#
# COMPACT_ATOMS: atom_id res chain seq x y z
N MET A 1 55.44 -13.91 -13.74
CA MET A 1 54.33 -13.53 -12.86
C MET A 1 53.42 -12.60 -13.63
N THR A 2 52.30 -13.10 -14.16
CA THR A 2 51.31 -12.29 -14.88
C THR A 2 49.94 -12.65 -14.35
N SER A 3 49.42 -11.78 -13.48
CA SER A 3 48.08 -11.90 -12.90
C SER A 3 47.04 -11.52 -13.96
N GLN A 4 46.25 -12.49 -14.42
CA GLN A 4 45.08 -12.22 -15.25
C GLN A 4 43.91 -11.89 -14.32
N THR A 5 43.57 -10.61 -14.25
CA THR A 5 42.37 -10.12 -13.56
C THR A 5 41.15 -10.65 -14.31
N THR A 6 40.53 -11.70 -13.78
CA THR A 6 39.27 -12.24 -14.29
C THR A 6 38.13 -11.31 -13.88
N THR A 7 37.67 -10.48 -14.81
CA THR A 7 36.45 -9.68 -14.64
C THR A 7 35.25 -10.61 -14.55
N ARG A 8 34.72 -10.80 -13.33
CA ARG A 8 33.46 -11.50 -13.11
C ARG A 8 32.31 -10.59 -13.53
N ILE A 9 31.74 -10.84 -14.70
CA ILE A 9 30.47 -10.25 -15.13
C ILE A 9 29.38 -10.88 -14.25
N VAL A 10 28.88 -10.12 -13.28
CA VAL A 10 27.70 -10.50 -12.51
C VAL A 10 26.48 -10.09 -13.34
N CYS A 11 25.93 -11.06 -14.08
CA CYS A 11 24.62 -10.89 -14.70
C CYS A 11 23.56 -10.82 -13.59
N VAL A 12 23.13 -9.61 -13.24
CA VAL A 12 21.95 -9.41 -12.41
C VAL A 12 20.76 -9.90 -13.23
N ARG A 13 20.16 -11.02 -12.83
CA ARG A 13 18.89 -11.47 -13.41
C ARG A 13 17.86 -10.39 -13.11
N VAL A 14 17.50 -9.61 -14.12
CA VAL A 14 16.28 -8.81 -14.08
C VAL A 14 15.14 -9.80 -13.85
N PRO A 15 14.32 -9.64 -12.79
CA PRO A 15 13.14 -10.48 -12.60
C PRO A 15 12.35 -10.47 -13.89
N GLN A 16 12.05 -11.64 -14.44
CA GLN A 16 11.24 -11.74 -15.63
C GLN A 16 9.94 -11.01 -15.34
N TYR A 17 9.70 -9.88 -16.01
CA TYR A 17 8.38 -9.27 -16.08
C TYR A 17 7.48 -10.34 -16.69
N GLN A 18 6.71 -11.04 -15.86
CA GLN A 18 5.51 -11.70 -16.33
C GLN A 18 4.73 -10.59 -17.04
N HIS A 19 4.47 -10.77 -18.34
CA HIS A 19 3.71 -9.78 -19.10
C HIS A 19 2.37 -9.57 -18.39
N LEU A 20 2.16 -8.35 -17.90
CA LEU A 20 0.91 -7.95 -17.27
C LEU A 20 -0.25 -8.13 -18.27
N PRO A 21 -1.48 -8.38 -17.80
CA PRO A 21 -2.63 -8.48 -18.69
C PRO A 21 -2.78 -7.23 -19.57
N LEU A 22 -3.27 -7.43 -20.79
CA LEU A 22 -3.49 -6.34 -21.72
C LEU A 22 -4.45 -5.30 -21.13
N GLY A 23 -4.11 -4.02 -21.23
CA GLY A 23 -4.89 -2.92 -20.63
C GLY A 23 -4.53 -2.60 -19.17
N THR A 24 -3.59 -3.34 -18.57
CA THR A 24 -3.01 -2.94 -17.27
C THR A 24 -2.26 -1.62 -17.44
N PRO A 25 -2.53 -0.60 -16.60
CA PRO A 25 -1.83 0.67 -16.69
C PRO A 25 -0.34 0.51 -16.32
N ALA A 26 0.47 1.53 -16.59
CA ALA A 26 1.81 1.60 -16.03
C ALA A 26 1.71 1.79 -14.50
N PRO A 27 2.71 1.38 -13.69
CA PRO A 27 2.71 1.73 -12.28
C PRO A 27 2.79 3.26 -12.06
N PRO A 28 2.26 3.77 -10.93
CA PRO A 28 2.45 5.15 -10.50
C PRO A 28 3.93 5.55 -10.50
N PRO A 29 4.24 6.82 -10.81
CA PRO A 29 5.62 7.30 -10.76
C PRO A 29 6.18 7.23 -9.34
N ALA A 30 7.50 7.09 -9.22
CA ALA A 30 8.19 7.02 -7.93
C ALA A 30 7.82 8.19 -7.02
N LEU A 31 7.74 9.40 -7.59
CA LEU A 31 7.32 10.61 -6.89
C LEU A 31 5.95 10.46 -6.20
N GLU A 32 4.96 9.88 -6.89
CA GLU A 32 3.67 9.60 -6.27
C GLU A 32 3.82 8.56 -5.16
N THR A 33 4.48 7.44 -5.43
CA THR A 33 4.59 6.35 -4.45
C THR A 33 5.30 6.77 -3.15
N GLU A 34 6.27 7.67 -3.23
CA GLU A 34 7.10 8.11 -2.10
C GLU A 34 6.49 9.30 -1.34
N ASP A 35 5.85 10.25 -2.03
CA ASP A 35 5.37 11.48 -1.41
C ASP A 35 3.85 11.50 -1.12
N TYR A 36 3.08 10.49 -1.55
CA TYR A 36 1.62 10.45 -1.38
C TYR A 36 1.18 10.75 0.06
N TYR A 37 1.82 10.10 1.03
CA TYR A 37 1.54 10.22 2.46
C TYR A 37 2.49 11.21 3.17
N GLY A 38 3.03 12.20 2.48
CA GLY A 38 4.03 13.12 3.03
C GLY A 38 3.58 13.90 4.29
N GLY A 39 2.28 13.96 4.56
CA GLY A 39 1.70 14.57 5.77
C GLY A 39 1.74 13.67 7.01
N TRP A 40 2.08 12.39 6.84
CA TRP A 40 2.10 11.39 7.90
C TRP A 40 3.46 11.38 8.59
N ARG A 41 3.50 11.14 9.91
CA ARG A 41 4.76 11.13 10.68
C ARG A 41 5.73 10.04 10.22
N ASN A 42 5.22 8.87 9.85
CA ASN A 42 5.98 7.71 9.41
C ASN A 42 6.19 7.64 7.88
N ARG A 43 5.54 8.54 7.12
CA ARG A 43 5.62 8.65 5.64
C ARG A 43 5.63 7.28 4.94
N PRO A 44 4.57 6.47 5.10
CA PRO A 44 4.49 5.17 4.46
C PRO A 44 4.59 5.31 2.93
N ARG A 45 4.98 4.23 2.25
CA ARG A 45 5.04 4.20 0.78
C ARG A 45 3.69 3.77 0.23
N LEU A 46 3.12 4.53 -0.70
CA LEU A 46 1.95 4.09 -1.46
C LEU A 46 2.38 3.00 -2.44
N VAL A 47 1.68 1.87 -2.39
CA VAL A 47 1.84 0.80 -3.37
C VAL A 47 0.82 0.93 -4.47
N ALA A 48 -0.47 1.09 -4.14
CA ALA A 48 -1.52 1.19 -5.14
C ALA A 48 -2.77 1.89 -4.60
N ARG A 49 -3.61 2.40 -5.50
CA ARG A 49 -4.94 2.94 -5.21
C ARG A 49 -5.95 2.55 -6.30
N SER A 50 -7.21 2.35 -5.95
CA SER A 50 -8.26 1.83 -6.85
C SER A 50 -8.68 2.78 -7.97
N ASN A 51 -8.50 4.08 -7.79
CA ASN A 51 -8.78 5.13 -8.77
C ASN A 51 -7.58 5.46 -9.68
N TYR A 52 -6.52 4.64 -9.67
CA TYR A 52 -5.40 4.79 -10.59
C TYR A 52 -5.62 3.92 -11.85
N PRO A 53 -5.43 4.46 -13.07
CA PRO A 53 -4.87 5.78 -13.42
C PRO A 53 -5.93 6.86 -13.66
N GLU A 54 -7.21 6.57 -13.40
CA GLU A 54 -8.33 7.44 -13.76
C GLU A 54 -8.23 8.83 -13.10
N GLU A 55 -7.74 8.88 -11.87
CA GLU A 55 -7.51 10.10 -11.12
C GLU A 55 -6.01 10.38 -10.98
N THR A 56 -5.58 11.59 -11.34
CA THR A 56 -4.18 12.02 -11.21
C THR A 56 -3.90 12.50 -9.79
N TRP A 57 -2.82 12.02 -9.17
CA TRP A 57 -2.38 12.56 -7.90
C TRP A 57 -1.93 14.02 -8.05
N SER A 58 -2.47 14.89 -7.21
CA SER A 58 -2.27 16.35 -7.30
C SER A 58 -0.90 16.84 -6.82
N GLY A 59 -0.02 15.94 -6.36
CA GLY A 59 1.26 16.30 -5.73
C GLY A 59 1.11 16.81 -4.30
N LEU A 60 -0.11 16.91 -3.77
CA LEU A 60 -0.35 17.33 -2.40
C LEU A 60 -0.17 16.13 -1.45
N CYS A 61 0.57 16.36 -0.37
CA CYS A 61 0.73 15.39 0.70
C CYS A 61 -0.62 15.17 1.40
N ASN A 62 -1.04 13.92 1.47
CA ASN A 62 -2.27 13.55 2.18
C ASN A 62 -2.01 13.48 3.68
N ASN A 63 -3.00 13.89 4.47
CA ASN A 63 -3.07 13.66 5.92
C ASN A 63 -4.29 12.78 6.21
N TRP A 64 -4.44 12.30 7.45
CA TRP A 64 -5.51 11.36 7.81
C TRP A 64 -6.22 11.68 9.12
N TYR A 65 -7.41 11.13 9.29
CA TYR A 65 -8.13 11.07 10.56
C TYR A 65 -9.10 9.88 10.61
N HIS A 66 -9.43 9.42 11.81
CA HIS A 66 -10.49 8.44 12.00
C HIS A 66 -11.85 9.04 11.66
N ILE A 67 -12.72 8.23 11.07
CA ILE A 67 -14.06 8.67 10.69
C ILE A 67 -14.93 8.79 11.95
N THR A 68 -15.24 10.02 12.34
CA THR A 68 -16.09 10.33 13.50
C THR A 68 -17.50 10.79 13.10
N SER A 69 -17.68 11.14 11.82
CA SER A 69 -18.98 11.48 11.25
C SER A 69 -19.67 10.25 10.67
N TYR A 70 -20.99 10.30 10.58
CA TYR A 70 -21.78 9.28 9.88
C TYR A 70 -21.29 9.09 8.43
N HIS A 71 -21.18 7.84 8.01
CA HIS A 71 -20.92 7.45 6.63
C HIS A 71 -21.48 6.03 6.41
N PRO A 72 -22.24 5.75 5.32
CA PRO A 72 -22.84 4.42 5.10
C PRO A 72 -21.82 3.27 5.14
N PHE A 73 -20.61 3.52 4.64
CA PHE A 73 -19.48 2.60 4.76
C PHE A 73 -19.12 2.22 6.19
N ILE A 74 -19.15 3.17 7.14
CA ILE A 74 -18.81 2.90 8.53
C ILE A 74 -19.88 2.07 9.23
N ASP A 75 -21.15 2.29 8.89
CA ASP A 75 -22.24 1.46 9.42
C ASP A 75 -22.12 0.01 8.95
N LEU A 76 -21.84 -0.19 7.65
CA LEU A 76 -21.59 -1.51 7.09
C LEU A 76 -20.33 -2.15 7.68
N TRP A 77 -19.26 -1.38 7.80
CA TRP A 77 -18.00 -1.80 8.41
C TRP A 77 -18.18 -2.21 9.88
N SER A 78 -19.01 -1.50 10.63
CA SER A 78 -19.21 -1.75 12.07
C SER A 78 -20.34 -2.75 12.35
N SER A 79 -20.86 -3.41 11.31
CA SER A 79 -21.92 -4.41 11.46
C SER A 79 -21.44 -5.63 12.25
N SER A 80 -22.34 -6.20 13.08
CA SER A 80 -22.03 -7.35 13.95
C SER A 80 -21.60 -8.60 13.19
N ASP A 81 -22.05 -8.74 11.95
CA ASP A 81 -21.84 -9.94 11.14
C ASP A 81 -20.52 -9.91 10.36
N GLU A 82 -19.80 -8.78 10.44
CA GLU A 82 -18.51 -8.51 9.80
C GLU A 82 -18.45 -8.97 8.33
N ILE A 83 -19.57 -8.87 7.61
CA ILE A 83 -19.70 -9.43 6.26
C ILE A 83 -18.69 -8.77 5.32
N LEU A 84 -18.63 -7.43 5.37
CA LEU A 84 -17.71 -6.66 4.54
C LEU A 84 -16.25 -7.01 4.86
N GLN A 85 -15.85 -7.08 6.14
CA GLN A 85 -14.47 -7.47 6.47
C GLN A 85 -14.13 -8.87 5.97
N ARG A 86 -15.06 -9.82 6.03
CA ARG A 86 -14.85 -11.19 5.53
C ARG A 86 -14.65 -11.22 4.01
N GLU A 87 -15.47 -10.48 3.26
CA GLU A 87 -15.31 -10.41 1.80
C GLU A 87 -14.01 -9.71 1.40
N ILE A 88 -13.63 -8.63 2.08
CA ILE A 88 -12.33 -7.98 1.88
C ILE A 88 -11.18 -8.95 2.18
N LYS A 89 -11.23 -9.69 3.31
CA LYS A 89 -10.22 -10.72 3.64
C LYS A 89 -10.14 -11.81 2.58
N SER A 90 -11.26 -12.22 2.00
CA SER A 90 -11.30 -13.18 0.88
C SER A 90 -10.55 -12.64 -0.32
N VAL A 91 -10.87 -11.42 -0.76
CA VAL A 91 -10.19 -10.76 -1.90
C VAL A 91 -8.69 -10.70 -1.66
N LEU A 92 -8.25 -10.23 -0.48
CA LEU A 92 -6.83 -10.11 -0.17
C LEU A 92 -6.10 -11.46 -0.16
N SER A 93 -6.79 -12.53 0.21
CA SER A 93 -6.26 -13.90 0.18
C SER A 93 -6.15 -14.42 -1.26
N ASP A 94 -7.19 -14.20 -2.08
CA ASP A 94 -7.27 -14.64 -3.47
C ASP A 94 -6.25 -13.93 -4.37
N THR A 95 -5.93 -12.66 -4.08
CA THR A 95 -4.89 -11.89 -4.78
C THR A 95 -3.47 -12.20 -4.29
N GLY A 96 -3.32 -13.08 -3.29
CA GLY A 96 -2.03 -13.42 -2.69
C GLY A 96 -1.37 -12.25 -1.96
N THR A 97 -2.14 -11.24 -1.56
CA THR A 97 -1.63 -10.04 -0.88
C THR A 97 -1.33 -10.37 0.58
N LYS A 98 -0.06 -10.21 0.98
CA LYS A 98 0.35 -10.37 2.39
C LYS A 98 0.03 -9.11 3.18
N TRP A 99 -1.22 -8.99 3.63
CA TRP A 99 -1.71 -7.88 4.44
C TRP A 99 -1.42 -8.11 5.94
N LYS A 100 -1.22 -7.01 6.67
CA LYS A 100 -1.07 -6.97 8.13
C LYS A 100 -2.32 -6.44 8.80
N ASP A 101 -2.89 -5.39 8.22
CA ASP A 101 -4.08 -4.73 8.75
C ASP A 101 -4.82 -4.01 7.62
N PHE A 102 -6.09 -3.72 7.83
CA PHE A 102 -6.88 -2.86 6.96
C PHE A 102 -7.96 -2.12 7.75
N GLU A 103 -8.06 -0.80 7.56
CA GLU A 103 -8.95 0.05 8.34
C GLU A 103 -9.57 1.20 7.52
N PRO A 104 -10.76 1.68 7.89
CA PRO A 104 -11.40 2.81 7.24
C PRO A 104 -10.87 4.13 7.81
N LEU A 105 -10.39 5.00 6.95
CA LEU A 105 -9.85 6.31 7.32
C LEU A 105 -10.39 7.41 6.41
N ARG A 106 -10.28 8.65 6.85
CA ARG A 106 -10.41 9.81 5.97
C ARG A 106 -9.02 10.23 5.53
N ILE A 107 -8.74 10.15 4.24
CA ILE A 107 -7.41 10.45 3.68
C ILE A 107 -7.57 11.50 2.59
N GLY A 108 -6.75 12.54 2.64
CA GLY A 108 -6.78 13.60 1.65
C GLY A 108 -5.92 14.80 2.03
N SER A 109 -5.79 15.70 1.07
CA SER A 109 -5.06 16.95 1.21
C SER A 109 -5.74 17.85 2.25
N GLY A 110 -4.96 18.63 3.01
CA GLY A 110 -5.50 19.66 3.91
C GLY A 110 -6.28 20.77 3.20
N ARG A 111 -6.24 20.83 1.86
CA ARG A 111 -6.94 21.81 1.01
C ARG A 111 -8.21 21.26 0.35
N GLN A 112 -8.47 19.96 0.47
CA GLN A 112 -9.64 19.28 -0.10
C GLN A 112 -10.39 18.55 1.02
N GLU A 113 -11.66 18.25 0.81
CA GLU A 113 -12.35 17.32 1.70
C GLU A 113 -11.62 15.98 1.66
N LYS A 114 -11.43 15.35 2.83
CA LYS A 114 -10.76 14.05 2.87
C LYS A 114 -11.81 12.98 2.62
N ASP A 115 -11.62 12.23 1.54
CA ASP A 115 -12.49 11.12 1.18
C ASP A 115 -12.38 10.01 2.20
N VAL A 116 -13.48 9.25 2.34
CA VAL A 116 -13.41 7.98 3.05
C VAL A 116 -12.65 6.99 2.18
N LYS A 117 -11.66 6.33 2.77
CA LYS A 117 -10.85 5.32 2.11
C LYS A 117 -10.69 4.10 2.98
N LEU A 118 -10.62 2.93 2.35
CA LEU A 118 -10.15 1.72 2.99
C LEU A 118 -8.64 1.62 2.80
N LEU A 119 -7.89 1.73 3.88
CA LEU A 119 -6.43 1.62 3.84
C LEU A 119 -5.99 0.22 4.20
N ILE A 120 -5.31 -0.46 3.29
CA ILE A 120 -4.71 -1.78 3.48
C ILE A 120 -3.21 -1.60 3.72
N THR A 121 -2.70 -2.18 4.80
CA THR A 121 -1.29 -2.14 5.15
C THR A 121 -0.64 -3.49 4.86
N VAL A 122 0.40 -3.49 4.04
CA VAL A 122 1.20 -4.68 3.69
C VAL A 122 2.61 -4.61 4.26
N GLU A 123 3.31 -5.73 4.34
CA GLU A 123 4.73 -5.73 4.67
C GLU A 123 5.56 -5.11 3.53
N ALA A 124 6.60 -4.33 3.88
CA ALA A 124 7.48 -3.71 2.91
C ALA A 124 8.10 -4.76 1.95
N GLY A 125 8.00 -4.54 0.64
CA GLY A 125 8.50 -5.44 -0.39
C GLY A 125 7.75 -6.76 -0.52
N SER A 126 6.63 -6.95 0.19
CA SER A 126 5.89 -8.23 0.19
C SER A 126 4.95 -8.41 -0.99
N THR A 127 4.64 -7.34 -1.73
CA THR A 127 3.73 -7.35 -2.88
C THR A 127 4.27 -6.50 -4.02
N SER A 128 3.89 -6.85 -5.25
CA SER A 128 4.12 -6.01 -6.44
C SER A 128 3.04 -4.93 -6.53
N TRP A 129 3.32 -3.87 -7.29
CA TRP A 129 2.32 -2.86 -7.64
C TRP A 129 1.06 -3.50 -8.26
N TYR A 130 1.23 -4.40 -9.23
CA TYR A 130 0.10 -5.01 -9.94
C TYR A 130 -0.81 -5.83 -9.03
N HIS A 131 -0.24 -6.64 -8.12
CA HIS A 131 -1.06 -7.42 -7.17
C HIS A 131 -1.78 -6.51 -6.18
N ALA A 132 -1.11 -5.47 -5.66
CA ALA A 132 -1.73 -4.49 -4.79
C ALA A 132 -2.83 -3.68 -5.49
N TRP A 133 -2.61 -3.29 -6.74
CA TRP A 133 -3.60 -2.59 -7.56
C TRP A 133 -4.82 -3.47 -7.86
N SER A 134 -4.58 -4.73 -8.20
CA SER A 134 -5.66 -5.71 -8.39
C SER A 134 -6.47 -5.88 -7.10
N ALA A 135 -5.80 -6.05 -5.96
CA ALA A 135 -6.45 -6.15 -4.65
C ALA A 135 -7.28 -4.89 -4.32
N ALA A 136 -6.73 -3.70 -4.51
CA ALA A 136 -7.45 -2.45 -4.29
C ALA A 136 -8.72 -2.35 -5.15
N ARG A 137 -8.62 -2.70 -6.45
CA ARG A 137 -9.76 -2.69 -7.38
C ARG A 137 -10.83 -3.70 -7.00
N TRP A 138 -10.46 -4.93 -6.67
CA TRP A 138 -11.43 -5.95 -6.27
C TRP A 138 -12.10 -5.62 -4.93
N CYS A 139 -11.35 -5.07 -3.97
CA CYS A 139 -11.92 -4.55 -2.72
C CYS A 139 -12.90 -3.40 -2.98
N LYS A 140 -12.57 -2.48 -3.91
CA LYS A 140 -13.49 -1.41 -4.32
C LYS A 140 -14.78 -2.01 -4.89
N GLU A 141 -14.70 -3.00 -5.77
CA GLU A 141 -15.89 -3.63 -6.36
C GLU A 141 -16.75 -4.35 -5.30
N VAL A 142 -16.14 -4.99 -4.29
CA VAL A 142 -16.88 -5.51 -3.13
C VAL A 142 -17.66 -4.40 -2.44
N ILE A 143 -17.03 -3.26 -2.15
CA ILE A 143 -17.69 -2.11 -1.50
C ILE A 143 -18.83 -1.56 -2.35
N ARG A 144 -18.63 -1.49 -3.68
CA ARG A 144 -19.65 -1.02 -4.64
C ARG A 144 -20.86 -1.94 -4.72
N ASN A 145 -20.68 -3.25 -4.53
CA ASN A 145 -21.80 -4.20 -4.51
C ASN A 145 -22.78 -3.94 -3.34
N TYR A 146 -22.35 -3.21 -2.31
CA TYR A 146 -23.22 -2.72 -1.23
C TYR A 146 -23.79 -1.32 -1.48
N GLY A 147 -23.64 -0.77 -2.70
CA GLY A 147 -24.15 0.55 -3.09
C GLY A 147 -23.32 1.72 -2.60
N ILE A 148 -22.06 1.49 -2.19
CA ILE A 148 -21.15 2.54 -1.71
C ILE A 148 -20.13 2.86 -2.80
N GLU A 149 -20.27 4.04 -3.42
CA GLU A 149 -19.46 4.46 -4.57
C GLU A 149 -18.33 5.43 -4.20
N ASP A 150 -18.44 6.11 -3.07
CA ASP A 150 -17.57 7.23 -2.65
C ASP A 150 -16.38 6.81 -1.76
N VAL A 151 -16.07 5.51 -1.71
CA VAL A 151 -14.96 4.96 -0.93
C VAL A 151 -13.87 4.42 -1.83
N GLU A 152 -12.67 5.01 -1.79
CA GLU A 152 -11.51 4.46 -2.50
C GLU A 152 -10.72 3.48 -1.63
N VAL A 153 -9.97 2.59 -2.26
CA VAL A 153 -9.12 1.61 -1.57
C VAL A 153 -7.66 1.93 -1.88
N GLU A 154 -6.84 2.01 -0.84
CA GLU A 154 -5.41 2.28 -0.93
C GLU A 154 -4.63 1.14 -0.29
N VAL A 155 -3.47 0.82 -0.87
CA VAL A 155 -2.52 -0.14 -0.33
C VAL A 155 -1.23 0.58 -0.05
N GLN A 156 -0.81 0.56 1.21
CA GLN A 156 0.46 1.12 1.66
C GLN A 156 1.38 0.04 2.20
N GLU A 157 2.69 0.29 2.11
CA GLU A 157 3.64 -0.49 2.89
C GLU A 157 3.73 0.07 4.30
N CYS A 158 3.68 -0.85 5.26
CA CYS A 158 4.23 -0.62 6.58
C CYS A 158 5.74 -0.46 6.43
N LEU A 159 6.20 0.78 6.30
CA LEU A 159 7.56 1.10 6.71
C LEU A 159 7.59 0.90 8.22
N GLY A 160 7.93 -0.32 8.66
CA GLY A 160 8.41 -0.50 10.03
C GLY A 160 9.43 0.61 10.27
N CYS A 161 9.30 1.37 11.36
CA CYS A 161 9.97 2.65 11.61
C CYS A 161 11.14 2.94 10.66
N TRP A 162 11.04 3.95 9.79
CA TRP A 162 12.08 4.28 8.81
C TRP A 162 13.50 4.33 9.41
N VAL A 163 13.60 4.72 10.70
CA VAL A 163 14.84 4.64 11.50
C VAL A 163 15.31 3.19 11.69
N VAL A 164 14.44 2.25 12.10
CA VAL A 164 14.76 0.82 12.24
C VAL A 164 15.15 0.19 10.91
N MET A 165 14.47 0.51 9.80
CA MET A 165 14.83 -0.02 8.48
C MET A 165 16.21 0.48 8.03
N LYS A 166 16.49 1.78 8.18
CA LYS A 166 17.80 2.35 7.85
C LYS A 166 18.92 1.83 8.76
N ILE A 167 18.62 1.57 10.03
CA ILE A 167 19.54 0.89 10.96
C ILE A 167 19.79 -0.55 10.49
N ARG A 168 18.74 -1.32 10.15
CA ARG A 168 18.88 -2.70 9.66
C ARG A 168 19.73 -2.77 8.39
N GLU A 169 19.55 -1.84 7.46
CA GLU A 169 20.35 -1.72 6.23
C GLU A 169 21.82 -1.34 6.49
N SER A 170 22.10 -0.64 7.59
CA SER A 170 23.45 -0.19 7.96
C SER A 170 24.21 -1.18 8.84
N LEU A 171 23.58 -2.29 9.26
CA LEU A 171 24.17 -3.26 10.18
C LEU A 171 24.69 -4.50 9.47
N ALA A 172 25.73 -5.10 10.06
CA ALA A 172 26.30 -6.35 9.59
C ALA A 172 25.27 -7.50 9.71
N PRO A 173 25.34 -8.53 8.85
CA PRO A 173 24.48 -9.71 8.94
C PRO A 173 24.55 -10.34 10.35
N GLY A 174 23.38 -10.54 10.98
CA GLY A 174 23.27 -11.19 12.30
C GLY A 174 22.96 -10.26 13.48
N VAL A 175 22.86 -8.94 13.27
CA VAL A 175 22.46 -8.00 14.33
C VAL A 175 20.93 -7.87 14.37
N MET A 176 20.33 -8.25 15.50
CA MET A 176 18.90 -8.14 15.75
C MET A 176 18.54 -6.71 16.19
N VAL A 177 17.70 -6.02 15.41
CA VAL A 177 17.17 -4.70 15.77
C VAL A 177 15.77 -4.87 16.34
N LYS A 178 15.61 -4.52 17.62
CA LYS A 178 14.30 -4.51 18.29
C LYS A 178 13.30 -3.67 17.50
N ASP A 179 12.05 -4.13 17.47
CA ASP A 179 10.98 -3.38 16.82
C ASP A 179 10.77 -2.04 17.51
N CYS A 180 10.34 -1.06 16.73
CA CYS A 180 10.17 0.30 17.23
C CYS A 180 8.97 0.34 18.20
N PRO A 181 9.15 0.83 19.44
CA PRO A 181 8.06 0.92 20.43
C PRO A 181 7.00 1.97 20.08
N ILE A 182 7.20 2.74 19.00
CA ILE A 182 6.23 3.71 18.46
C ILE A 182 5.30 3.03 17.42
N CYS A 183 5.71 1.87 16.89
CA CYS A 183 5.02 1.15 15.84
C CYS A 183 4.32 -0.14 16.35
N THR A 184 4.27 -0.32 17.67
CA THR A 184 3.62 -1.44 18.38
C THR A 184 2.47 -0.93 19.22
#